data_AF-A0AAD8G8R4-F1
#
_entry.id   AF-A0AAD8G8R4-F1
#
_cell.length_a   1.000
_cell.length_b   1.000
_cell.length_c   1.000
_cell.angle_alpha   90.00
_cell.angle_beta   90.00
_cell.angle_gamma   90.00
#
_symmetry.space_group_name_H-M   'P 1'
#
loop_
_entity.id
_entity.type
_entity.pdbx_description
1 polymer ?
#
loop_
_entity_poly.entity_id
_entity_poly.type
_entity_poly.pdbx_seq_one_letter_code
_entity_poly.pdbx_strand_id
1 'polypeptide(L)'
;MEITEELRQYFAQTEKHREELKKQQQLDAEQQDTYVLADHDLYRVSGQSAQPPVERPGERRMAEMKKLYGEDAAKIQGMETAMQLTFDRNCDKKQPKYWPVIPLKL
;
A
#
# COMPACT_ATOMS: atom_id res chain seq x y z
N MET A 1 3.14 -23.06 -48.58
CA MET A 1 3.17 -24.00 -47.45
C MET A 1 1.79 -24.60 -47.33
N GLU A 2 1.67 -25.92 -47.41
CA GLU A 2 0.39 -26.61 -47.27
C GLU A 2 0.02 -26.63 -45.78
N ILE A 3 -0.94 -25.79 -45.41
CA ILE A 3 -1.45 -25.71 -44.05
C ILE A 3 -2.38 -26.91 -43.88
N THR A 4 -1.97 -27.89 -43.07
CA THR A 4 -2.80 -29.04 -42.72
C THR A 4 -4.10 -28.56 -42.04
N GLU A 5 -5.21 -29.24 -42.31
CA GLU A 5 -6.52 -28.86 -41.76
C GLU A 5 -6.52 -28.78 -40.23
N GLU A 6 -5.75 -29.63 -39.55
CA GLU A 6 -5.58 -29.59 -38.10
C GLU A 6 -4.92 -28.29 -37.61
N LEU A 7 -3.90 -27.80 -38.32
CA LEU A 7 -3.22 -26.56 -37.97
C LEU A 7 -4.17 -25.35 -38.15
N ARG A 8 -5.02 -25.40 -39.18
CA ARG A 8 -6.06 -24.38 -39.41
C ARG A 8 -7.10 -24.36 -38.29
N GLN A 9 -7.52 -25.52 -37.80
CA GLN A 9 -8.42 -25.64 -36.66
C GLN A 9 -7.77 -25.13 -35.36
N TYR A 10 -6.50 -25.45 -35.14
CA TYR A 10 -5.74 -24.97 -33.98
C TYR A 10 -5.61 -23.44 -33.95
N PHE A 11 -5.32 -22.81 -35.09
CA PHE A 11 -5.27 -21.34 -35.16
C PHE A 11 -6.64 -20.71 -34.89
N ALA A 12 -7.72 -21.31 -35.41
CA ALA A 12 -9.08 -20.84 -35.15
C ALA A 12 -9.45 -20.94 -33.65
N GLN A 13 -9.04 -21.99 -32.94
CA GLN A 13 -9.24 -22.12 -31.50
C GLN A 13 -8.37 -21.13 -30.70
N THR A 14 -7.11 -20.96 -31.11
CA THR A 14 -6.17 -20.05 -30.45
C THR A 14 -6.63 -18.60 -30.54
N GLU A 15 -7.13 -18.18 -31.71
CA GLU A 15 -7.69 -16.83 -31.87
C GLU A 15 -8.94 -16.62 -31.02
N LYS A 16 -9.85 -17.61 -30.93
CA LYS A 16 -11.02 -17.54 -30.04
C LYS A 16 -10.61 -17.38 -28.57
N HIS A 17 -9.68 -18.18 -28.07
CA HIS A 17 -9.22 -18.06 -26.68
C HIS A 17 -8.51 -16.71 -26.41
N ARG A 18 -7.78 -16.17 -27.39
CA ARG A 18 -7.17 -14.83 -27.27
C ARG A 18 -8.22 -13.73 -27.20
N GLU A 19 -9.27 -13.82 -28.02
CA GLU A 19 -10.39 -12.88 -27.98
C GLU A 19 -11.16 -12.96 -26.65
N GLU A 20 -11.40 -14.16 -26.13
CA GLU A 20 -12.04 -14.37 -24.82
C GLU A 20 -11.20 -13.81 -23.67
N LEU A 21 -9.89 -14.07 -23.67
CA LEU A 21 -8.96 -13.50 -22.68
C LEU A 21 -8.93 -11.98 -22.71
N LYS A 22 -8.92 -11.38 -23.91
CA LYS A 22 -8.98 -9.91 -24.05
C LYS A 22 -10.27 -9.33 -23.48
N LYS A 23 -11.42 -9.97 -23.73
CA LYS A 23 -12.71 -9.54 -23.18
C LYS A 23 -12.74 -9.65 -21.66
N GLN A 24 -12.22 -10.76 -21.11
CA GLN A 24 -12.10 -10.91 -19.65
C GLN A 24 -11.19 -9.84 -19.03
N GLN A 25 -10.03 -9.57 -19.63
CA GLN A 25 -9.13 -8.51 -19.12
C GLN A 25 -9.76 -7.12 -19.15
N GLN A 26 -10.56 -6.81 -20.18
CA GLN A 26 -11.29 -5.53 -20.24
C GLN A 26 -12.34 -5.43 -19.14
N LEU A 27 -13.13 -6.48 -18.93
CA LEU A 27 -14.12 -6.54 -17.84
C LEU A 27 -13.47 -6.47 -16.46
N ASP A 28 -12.37 -7.18 -16.24
CA ASP A 28 -11.63 -7.16 -14.98
C ASP A 28 -11.00 -5.78 -14.72
N ALA A 29 -10.52 -5.09 -15.76
CA ALA A 29 -9.98 -3.73 -15.65
C ALA A 29 -11.07 -2.71 -15.30
N GLU A 30 -12.25 -2.79 -15.94
CA GLU A 30 -13.42 -1.96 -15.62
C GLU A 30 -13.92 -2.19 -14.18
N GLN A 31 -13.89 -3.45 -13.72
CA GLN A 31 -14.23 -3.81 -12.34
C GLN A 31 -13.19 -3.32 -11.34
N GLN A 32 -11.90 -3.40 -11.65
CA GLN A 32 -10.82 -2.90 -10.80
C GLN A 32 -10.87 -1.38 -10.63
N ASP A 33 -11.24 -0.62 -11.67
CA ASP A 33 -11.35 0.84 -11.58
C ASP A 33 -12.52 1.28 -10.66
N THR A 34 -13.54 0.44 -10.53
CA THR A 34 -14.66 0.63 -9.59
C THR A 34 -14.30 0.18 -8.16
N TYR A 35 -13.26 -0.65 -8.01
CA TYR A 35 -12.89 -1.29 -6.76
C TYR A 35 -11.82 -0.51 -6.00
N VAL A 36 -12.22 0.26 -4.99
CA VAL A 36 -11.29 0.93 -4.08
C VAL A 36 -10.97 -0.02 -2.92
N LEU A 37 -9.71 -0.46 -2.80
CA LEU A 37 -9.24 -1.20 -1.61
C LEU A 37 -9.41 -0.32 -0.38
N ALA A 38 -10.08 -0.82 0.66
CA ALA A 38 -10.29 -0.08 1.92
C ALA A 38 -8.98 0.34 2.62
N ASP A 39 -7.87 -0.31 2.29
CA ASP A 39 -6.54 -0.02 2.84
C ASP A 39 -5.78 1.08 2.09
N HIS A 40 -6.28 1.54 0.94
CA HIS A 40 -5.54 2.52 0.11
C HIS A 40 -5.38 3.88 0.79
N ASP A 41 -6.32 4.25 1.67
CA ASP A 41 -6.33 5.55 2.35
C ASP A 41 -5.67 5.55 3.73
N LEU A 42 -5.42 4.37 4.33
CA LEU A 42 -4.80 4.27 5.65
C LEU A 42 -3.31 4.64 5.62
N TYR A 43 -2.67 4.42 4.48
CA TYR A 43 -1.32 4.88 4.19
C TYR A 43 -1.40 5.90 3.07
N ARG A 44 -2.06 7.03 3.33
CA ARG A 44 -1.88 8.21 2.49
C ARG A 44 -0.40 8.60 2.58
N VAL A 45 0.40 8.05 1.67
CA VAL A 45 1.76 8.51 1.41
C VAL A 45 1.58 9.92 0.89
N SER A 46 1.60 10.89 1.81
CA SER A 46 1.77 12.29 1.48
C SER A 46 2.94 12.34 0.51
N GLY A 47 2.69 12.80 -0.72
CA GLY A 47 3.60 12.64 -1.85
C GLY A 47 5.05 12.84 -1.43
N GLN A 48 5.86 11.80 -1.55
CA GLN A 48 7.27 11.87 -1.23
C GLN A 48 7.89 12.88 -2.20
N SER A 49 8.25 14.05 -1.70
CA SER A 49 9.05 15.00 -2.48
C SER A 49 10.44 14.42 -2.64
N ALA A 50 10.97 14.43 -3.87
CA ALA A 50 12.36 14.08 -4.12
C ALA A 50 13.34 15.15 -3.58
N GLN A 51 12.84 16.30 -3.11
CA GLN A 51 13.65 17.35 -2.51
C GLN A 51 13.91 17.08 -1.03
N PRO A 52 15.13 17.39 -0.53
CA PRO A 52 15.42 17.27 0.88
C PRO A 52 14.53 18.23 1.70
N PRO A 53 14.14 17.86 2.93
CA PRO A 53 13.44 18.76 3.84
C PRO A 53 14.25 20.05 4.05
N VAL A 54 13.60 21.20 3.86
CA VAL A 54 14.22 22.52 4.11
C VAL A 54 14.58 22.69 5.58
N GLU A 55 13.83 22.03 6.45
CA GLU A 55 14.02 22.04 7.89
C GLU A 55 14.46 20.67 8.38
N ARG A 56 15.40 20.64 9.33
CA ARG A 56 15.83 19.39 9.95
C ARG A 56 14.65 18.79 10.73
N PRO A 57 14.22 17.56 10.40
CA PRO A 57 13.15 16.92 11.12
C PRO A 57 13.47 16.84 12.62
N GLY A 58 12.57 17.37 13.45
CA GLY A 58 12.71 17.38 14.90
C GLY A 58 13.37 18.62 15.50
N GLU A 59 13.95 19.54 14.72
CA GLU A 59 14.62 20.74 15.27
C GLU A 59 13.64 21.66 16.03
N ARG A 60 12.46 21.93 15.45
CA ARG A 60 11.37 22.65 16.15
C ARG A 60 10.95 21.97 17.45
N ARG A 61 10.70 20.66 17.39
CA ARG A 61 10.29 19.88 18.56
C ARG A 61 11.34 19.93 19.66
N MET A 62 12.63 19.85 19.32
CA MET A 62 13.72 19.95 20.29
C MET A 62 13.80 21.34 20.92
N ALA A 63 13.61 22.41 20.14
CA ALA A 63 13.57 23.77 20.66
C ALA A 63 12.38 24.00 21.61
N GLU A 64 11.20 23.47 21.27
CA GLU A 64 10.01 23.50 22.12
C GLU A 64 10.20 22.69 23.40
N MET A 65 10.74 21.47 23.30
CA MET A 65 11.07 20.63 24.45
C MET A 65 12.05 21.33 25.39
N LYS A 66 13.10 21.97 24.86
CA LYS A 66 14.06 22.73 25.65
C LYS A 66 13.42 23.96 26.30
N LYS A 67 12.47 24.62 25.62
CA LYS A 67 11.71 25.74 26.16
C LYS A 67 10.78 25.34 27.30
N LEU A 68 10.13 24.18 27.20
CA LEU A 68 9.15 23.68 28.18
C LEU A 68 9.81 23.00 29.38
N TYR A 69 10.81 22.16 29.14
CA TYR A 69 11.36 21.23 30.12
C TYR A 69 12.82 21.52 30.50
N GLY A 70 13.49 22.49 29.84
CA GLY A 70 14.84 22.92 30.20
C GLY A 70 15.87 21.78 30.12
N GLU A 71 16.60 21.57 31.21
CA GLU A 71 17.63 20.52 31.34
C GLU A 71 17.04 19.10 31.33
N ASP A 72 15.80 18.94 31.81
CA ASP A 72 15.11 17.65 31.85
C ASP A 72 14.49 17.24 30.51
N ALA A 73 14.59 18.08 29.47
CA ALA A 73 14.00 17.81 28.15
C ALA A 73 14.40 16.45 27.58
N ALA A 74 15.69 16.07 27.69
CA ALA A 74 16.18 14.78 27.20
C ALA A 74 15.58 13.59 27.98
N LYS A 75 15.40 13.76 29.29
CA LYS A 75 14.81 12.74 30.16
C LYS A 75 13.34 12.52 29.81
N ILE A 76 12.56 13.60 29.67
CA ILE A 76 11.14 13.53 29.29
C ILE A 76 10.98 12.91 27.90
N GLN A 77 11.77 13.36 26.93
CA GLN A 77 11.75 12.80 25.58
C GLN A 77 12.07 11.29 25.57
N GLY A 78 13.02 10.85 26.40
CA GLY A 78 13.33 9.42 26.57
C GLY A 78 12.15 8.63 27.15
N MET A 79 11.46 9.19 28.15
CA MET A 79 10.27 8.57 28.75
C MET A 79 9.12 8.45 27.75
N GLU A 80 8.81 9.52 27.01
CA GLU A 80 7.80 9.51 25.94
C GLU A 80 8.11 8.43 24.88
N THR A 81 9.37 8.36 24.46
CA THR A 81 9.82 7.39 23.45
C THR A 81 9.69 5.97 23.98
N ALA A 82 10.04 5.71 25.24
CA ALA A 82 9.87 4.38 25.83
C ALA A 82 8.39 3.97 25.92
N MET A 83 7.49 4.92 26.25
CA MET A 83 6.04 4.68 26.26
C MET A 83 5.52 4.36 24.86
N GLN A 84 5.90 5.15 23.85
CA GLN A 84 5.51 4.92 22.46
C GLN A 84 5.99 3.56 21.95
N LEU A 85 7.26 3.21 22.19
CA LEU A 85 7.80 1.90 21.82
C LEU A 85 7.05 0.74 22.47
N THR A 86 6.60 0.91 23.72
CA THR A 86 5.80 -0.10 24.41
C THR A 86 4.42 -0.25 23.77
N PHE A 87 3.80 0.86 23.39
CA PHE A 87 2.55 0.87 22.66
C PHE A 87 2.68 0.19 21.30
N ASP A 88 3.66 0.61 20.50
CA ASP A 88 3.93 0.08 19.15
C ASP A 88 4.18 -1.43 19.21
N ARG A 89 4.99 -1.89 20.18
CA ARG A 89 5.22 -3.32 20.42
C ARG A 89 3.93 -4.10 20.67
N ASN A 90 2.98 -3.53 21.40
CA ASN A 90 1.70 -4.19 21.69
C ASN A 90 0.78 -4.21 20.47
N CYS A 91 0.79 -3.15 19.66
CA CYS A 91 0.10 -3.08 18.38
C CYS A 91 0.66 -4.11 17.39
N ASP A 92 1.99 -4.18 17.30
CA ASP A 92 2.70 -5.12 16.43
C ASP A 92 2.50 -6.58 16.83
N LYS A 93 2.32 -6.85 18.13
CA LYS A 93 2.14 -8.22 18.62
C LYS A 93 0.97 -8.95 17.96
N LYS A 94 -0.12 -8.22 17.65
CA LYS A 94 -1.29 -8.83 17.04
C LYS A 94 -1.27 -8.76 15.53
N GLN A 95 -0.66 -7.71 14.93
CA GLN A 95 -0.74 -7.35 13.50
C GLN A 95 -1.90 -8.07 12.81
N PRO A 96 -3.14 -7.81 13.26
CA PRO A 96 -4.26 -8.60 12.76
C PRO A 96 -4.34 -8.30 11.28
N LYS A 97 -4.02 -9.28 10.44
CA LYS A 97 -4.34 -9.20 9.02
C LYS A 97 -5.84 -8.99 8.99
N TYR A 98 -6.28 -7.86 8.45
CA TYR A 98 -7.70 -7.63 8.25
C TYR A 98 -8.24 -8.86 7.52
N TRP A 99 -9.18 -9.55 8.20
CA TRP A 99 -9.77 -10.81 7.76
C TRP A 99 -10.30 -10.62 6.32
N PRO A 100 -10.15 -11.63 5.45
CA PRO A 100 -9.77 -11.42 4.06
C PRO A 100 -10.74 -10.49 3.35
N VAL A 101 -10.14 -9.56 2.60
CA VAL A 101 -10.76 -8.92 1.46
C VAL A 101 -11.00 -10.03 0.42
N ILE A 102 -11.99 -10.89 0.65
CA ILE A 102 -12.49 -11.81 -0.35
C ILE A 102 -13.28 -10.92 -1.30
N PRO A 103 -12.84 -10.72 -2.55
CA PRO A 103 -13.70 -10.10 -3.54
C PRO A 103 -14.94 -10.99 -3.66
N LEU A 104 -16.05 -10.55 -3.07
CA LEU A 104 -17.35 -11.15 -3.31
C LEU A 104 -17.68 -10.86 -4.76
N LYS A 105 -17.66 -11.89 -5.59
CA LYS A 105 -18.27 -11.84 -6.92
C LYS A 105 -19.78 -11.77 -6.71
N LEU A 106 -20.33 -10.56 -6.68
CA LEU A 106 -21.77 -10.31 -6.84
C LEU A 106 -22.08 -10.13 -8.32
#